data_AF-A0A9D9UMB5-F1
#
_entry.id   AF-A0A9D9UMB5-F1
#
_cell.length_a   1.000
_cell.length_b   1.000
_cell.length_c   1.000
_cell.angle_alpha   90.00
_cell.angle_beta   90.00
_cell.angle_gamma   90.00
#
_symmetry.space_group_name_H-M   'P 1'
#
loop_
_entity.id
_entity.type
_entity.pdbx_description
1 polymer ?
#
loop_
_entity_poly.entity_id
_entity_poly.type
_entity_poly.pdbx_seq_one_letter_code
_entity_poly.pdbx_strand_id
1 'polypeptide(L)'
;MKIVSFEATLKKFPLTKPYTIAYKTIFDTDIVLFELRLANGITGFGASNPFPEVVGETPQNTLENLQSDALQFLIGKDINDFQQLITAITRLFPELPGTQAAIDIALHDAFGKYKNISV
;
A
#
# COMPACT_ATOMS: atom_id res chain seq x y z
N MET A 1 -13.09 -10.33 11.53
CA MET A 1 -13.22 -8.87 11.63
C MET A 1 -13.21 -8.28 10.24
N LYS A 2 -14.23 -7.49 9.85
CA LYS A 2 -14.44 -7.07 8.46
C LYS A 2 -13.73 -5.77 8.10
N ILE A 3 -13.24 -5.67 6.87
CA ILE A 3 -12.74 -4.43 6.26
C ILE A 3 -13.96 -3.57 5.86
N VAL A 4 -13.95 -2.29 6.24
CA VAL A 4 -15.09 -1.38 6.02
C VAL A 4 -14.77 -0.19 5.13
N SER A 5 -13.51 0.24 5.08
CA SER A 5 -13.07 1.31 4.20
C SER A 5 -11.56 1.23 3.97
N PHE A 6 -11.10 1.88 2.91
CA PHE A 6 -9.70 2.17 2.70
C PHE A 6 -9.55 3.53 2.02
N GLU A 7 -8.39 4.16 2.20
CA GLU A 7 -8.04 5.43 1.56
C GLU A 7 -6.57 5.38 1.12
N ALA A 8 -6.28 6.03 -0.01
CA ALA A 8 -4.92 6.20 -0.50
C ALA A 8 -4.64 7.68 -0.76
N THR A 9 -3.48 8.16 -0.30
CA THR A 9 -3.03 9.54 -0.55
C THR A 9 -1.59 9.57 -1.02
N LEU A 10 -1.27 10.51 -1.91
CA LEU A 10 0.11 10.76 -2.35
C LEU A 10 0.67 11.95 -1.58
N LYS A 11 1.86 11.76 -0.99
CA LYS A 11 2.54 12.78 -0.20
C LYS A 11 3.97 12.95 -0.69
N LYS A 12 4.35 14.19 -0.91
CA LYS A 12 5.70 14.58 -1.29
C LYS A 12 6.50 14.98 -0.06
N PHE A 13 7.64 14.34 0.15
CA PHE A 13 8.53 14.58 1.29
C PHE A 13 9.89 15.10 0.82
N PRO A 14 10.32 16.29 1.27
CA PRO A 14 11.67 16.77 1.00
C PRO A 14 12.69 15.98 1.81
N LEU A 15 13.86 15.72 1.21
CA LEU A 15 14.98 15.07 1.89
C LEU A 15 15.78 16.11 2.66
N THR A 16 16.12 15.81 3.92
CA THR A 16 17.03 16.66 4.72
C THR A 16 18.43 16.72 4.11
N LYS A 17 18.84 15.67 3.41
CA LYS A 17 20.08 15.58 2.65
C LYS A 17 19.82 14.93 1.29
N PRO A 18 19.93 15.69 0.18
CA PRO A 18 19.86 15.12 -1.16
C PRO A 18 20.93 14.05 -1.38
N TYR A 19 20.62 13.06 -2.22
CA TYR A 19 21.57 12.02 -2.62
C TYR A 19 21.64 11.89 -4.14
N THR A 20 22.76 11.39 -4.64
CA THR A 20 23.02 11.25 -6.08
C THR A 20 23.23 9.79 -6.44
N ILE A 21 22.54 9.35 -7.48
CA ILE A 21 22.77 8.09 -8.18
C ILE A 21 23.43 8.39 -9.54
N ALA A 22 23.78 7.36 -10.31
CA ALA A 22 24.60 7.48 -11.53
C ALA A 22 24.18 8.58 -12.53
N TYR A 23 22.88 8.89 -12.64
CA TYR A 23 22.35 9.82 -13.63
C TYR A 23 21.47 10.94 -13.06
N LYS A 24 21.21 10.99 -11.74
CA LYS A 24 20.39 12.06 -11.14
C LYS A 24 20.69 12.30 -9.66
N THR A 25 20.43 13.52 -9.23
CA THR A 25 20.37 13.91 -7.81
C THR A 25 18.91 14.02 -7.39
N ILE A 26 18.57 13.44 -6.25
CA ILE A 26 17.22 13.35 -5.70
C ILE A 26 17.12 14.25 -4.48
N PHE A 27 16.12 15.13 -4.48
CA PHE A 27 15.89 16.14 -3.44
C PHE A 27 14.63 15.87 -2.62
N ASP A 28 13.72 15.06 -3.15
CA ASP A 28 12.43 14.75 -2.56
C ASP A 28 11.98 13.35 -2.98
N THR A 29 10.94 12.85 -2.33
CA THR A 29 10.33 11.56 -2.65
C THR A 29 8.81 11.64 -2.53
N ASP A 30 8.12 10.96 -3.44
CA ASP A 30 6.67 10.82 -3.46
C ASP A 30 6.27 9.47 -2.87
N ILE A 31 5.63 9.49 -1.70
CA ILE A 31 5.18 8.28 -0.99
C ILE A 31 3.66 8.20 -1.07
N VAL A 32 3.15 7.07 -1.54
CA VAL A 32 1.74 6.70 -1.45
C VAL A 32 1.50 6.08 -0.08
N LEU A 33 0.59 6.67 0.69
CA LEU A 33 0.12 6.15 1.97
C LEU A 33 -1.22 5.44 1.75
N PHE A 34 -1.38 4.26 2.33
CA PHE A 34 -2.59 3.45 2.24
C PHE A 34 -3.10 3.12 3.64
N GLU A 35 -4.35 3.47 3.93
CA GLU A 35 -5.00 3.22 5.21
C GLU A 35 -6.18 2.27 5.01
N LEU A 36 -6.21 1.16 5.75
CA LEU A 36 -7.27 0.15 5.68
C LEU A 36 -7.94 0.01 7.04
N ARG A 37 -9.25 0.26 7.09
CA ARG A 37 -10.02 0.29 8.34
C ARG A 37 -10.88 -0.95 8.51
N LEU A 38 -10.83 -1.51 9.71
CA LEU A 38 -11.67 -2.61 10.17
C LEU A 38 -12.92 -2.10 10.90
N ALA A 39 -13.97 -2.90 10.95
CA ALA A 39 -15.25 -2.55 11.56
C ALA A 39 -15.18 -2.21 13.06
N ASN A 40 -14.15 -2.69 13.77
CA ASN A 40 -13.89 -2.37 15.18
C ASN A 40 -13.04 -1.11 15.38
N GLY A 41 -12.75 -0.35 14.31
CA GLY A 41 -11.97 0.89 14.37
C GLY A 41 -10.46 0.71 14.28
N ILE A 42 -9.93 -0.52 14.19
CA ILE A 42 -8.51 -0.75 13.91
C ILE A 42 -8.19 -0.28 12.49
N THR A 43 -7.10 0.47 12.35
CA THR A 43 -6.53 0.87 11.05
C THR A 43 -5.18 0.21 10.85
N GLY A 44 -5.03 -0.50 9.73
CA GLY A 44 -3.74 -0.93 9.20
C GLY A 44 -3.17 0.12 8.24
N PHE A 45 -1.86 0.32 8.30
CA PHE A 45 -1.15 1.29 7.49
C PHE A 45 -0.18 0.57 6.56
N GLY A 46 -0.17 0.99 5.30
CA GLY A 46 0.80 0.61 4.30
C GLY A 46 1.37 1.83 3.60
N ALA A 47 2.53 1.68 3.00
CA ALA A 47 3.16 2.74 2.23
C ALA A 47 3.90 2.15 1.04
N SER A 48 4.01 2.94 -0.02
CA SER A 48 4.74 2.57 -1.22
C SER A 48 5.41 3.77 -1.86
N ASN A 49 6.63 3.55 -2.35
CA ASN A 49 7.43 4.53 -3.06
C ASN A 49 8.09 3.83 -4.25
N PRO A 50 7.30 3.46 -5.28
CA PRO A 50 7.83 2.73 -6.42
C PRO A 50 8.73 3.65 -7.25
N PHE A 51 9.73 3.04 -7.88
CA PHE A 51 10.69 3.74 -8.71
C PHE A 51 10.59 3.21 -10.15
N PRO A 52 10.04 4.01 -11.10
CA PRO A 52 9.70 3.55 -12.44
C PRO A 52 10.86 2.91 -13.19
N GLU A 53 12.07 3.46 -13.03
CA GLU A 53 13.27 2.96 -13.70
C GLU A 53 13.72 1.58 -13.19
N VAL A 54 13.16 1.09 -12.08
CA VAL A 54 13.46 -0.24 -11.52
C VAL A 54 12.30 -1.21 -11.68
N VAL A 55 11.07 -0.77 -11.37
CA VAL A 55 9.89 -1.66 -11.32
C VAL A 55 8.81 -1.35 -12.36
N GLY A 56 8.99 -0.32 -13.19
CA GLY A 56 8.01 0.05 -14.22
C GLY A 56 6.73 0.71 -13.70
N GLU A 57 6.63 0.98 -12.40
CA GLU A 57 5.46 1.58 -11.75
C GLU A 57 5.80 2.97 -11.17
N THR A 58 4.94 3.96 -11.40
CA THR A 58 5.07 5.30 -10.81
C THR A 58 4.24 5.42 -9.52
N PRO A 59 4.60 6.33 -8.58
CA PRO A 59 3.76 6.61 -7.42
C PRO A 59 2.33 7.02 -7.81
N GLN A 60 2.17 7.70 -8.94
CA GLN A 60 0.87 8.09 -9.47
C GLN A 60 0.05 6.87 -9.94
N ASN A 61 0.68 5.90 -10.64
CA ASN A 61 0.00 4.66 -11.00
C ASN A 61 -0.42 3.87 -9.77
N THR A 62 0.45 3.77 -8.76
CA THR A 62 0.08 3.14 -7.48
C THR A 62 -1.12 3.83 -6.84
N LEU A 63 -1.14 5.17 -6.77
CA LEU A 63 -2.28 5.91 -6.23
C LEU A 63 -3.58 5.59 -6.99
N GLU A 64 -3.54 5.64 -8.32
CA GLU A 64 -4.69 5.38 -9.18
C GLU A 64 -5.22 3.95 -8.99
N ASN A 65 -4.33 2.96 -8.90
CA ASN A 65 -4.71 1.58 -8.66
C ASN A 65 -5.35 1.40 -7.28
N LEU A 66 -4.79 2.02 -6.24
CA LEU A 66 -5.33 1.95 -4.88
C LEU A 66 -6.68 2.68 -4.71
N GLN A 67 -6.96 3.68 -5.57
CA GLN A 67 -8.23 4.40 -5.62
C GLN A 67 -9.24 3.79 -6.60
N SER A 68 -8.83 2.80 -7.39
CA SER A 68 -9.67 2.19 -8.41
C SER A 68 -10.76 1.27 -7.82
N ASP A 69 -11.83 1.08 -8.60
CA ASP A 69 -12.90 0.14 -8.27
C ASP A 69 -12.41 -1.31 -8.16
N ALA A 70 -11.25 -1.62 -8.76
CA ALA A 70 -10.66 -2.94 -8.70
C ALA A 70 -10.34 -3.36 -7.25
N LEU A 71 -10.14 -2.42 -6.33
CA LEU A 71 -9.84 -2.71 -4.92
C LEU A 71 -11.10 -2.87 -4.04
N GLN A 72 -12.29 -2.54 -4.55
CA GLN A 72 -13.54 -2.58 -3.78
C GLN A 72 -13.90 -3.99 -3.30
N PHE A 73 -13.36 -5.05 -3.92
CA PHE A 73 -13.58 -6.43 -3.44
C PHE A 73 -13.02 -6.70 -2.04
N LEU A 74 -12.14 -5.83 -1.51
CA LEU A 74 -11.64 -5.92 -0.13
C LEU A 74 -12.74 -5.58 0.89
N ILE A 75 -13.70 -4.73 0.54
CA ILE A 75 -14.78 -4.34 1.44
C ILE A 75 -15.62 -5.57 1.82
N GLY A 76 -15.87 -5.74 3.12
CA GLY A 76 -16.61 -6.89 3.67
C GLY A 76 -15.80 -8.19 3.77
N LYS A 77 -14.53 -8.23 3.34
CA LYS A 77 -13.64 -9.36 3.58
C LYS A 77 -13.19 -9.41 5.03
N ASP A 78 -12.93 -10.62 5.53
CA ASP A 78 -12.42 -10.80 6.89
C ASP A 78 -10.90 -10.68 6.92
N ILE A 79 -10.37 -9.91 7.86
CA ILE A 79 -8.92 -9.75 8.02
C ILE A 79 -8.20 -11.06 8.38
N ASN A 80 -8.91 -12.07 8.91
CA ASN A 80 -8.30 -13.38 9.13
C ASN A 80 -7.90 -14.07 7.80
N ASP A 81 -8.47 -13.67 6.67
CA ASP A 81 -8.18 -14.21 5.35
C ASP A 81 -7.06 -13.43 4.62
N PHE A 82 -6.30 -12.59 5.32
CA PHE A 82 -5.37 -11.63 4.70
C PHE A 82 -4.37 -12.25 3.71
N GLN A 83 -3.88 -13.47 3.94
CA GLN A 83 -2.99 -14.17 2.99
C GLN A 83 -3.68 -14.51 1.66
N GLN A 84 -4.97 -14.87 1.71
CA GLN A 84 -5.78 -15.10 0.51
C GLN A 84 -6.06 -13.77 -0.21
N LEU A 85 -6.27 -12.69 0.55
CA LEU A 85 -6.41 -11.34 -0.02
C LEU A 85 -5.13 -10.90 -0.73
N ILE A 86 -3.96 -11.09 -0.11
CA ILE A 86 -2.64 -10.82 -0.74
C ILE A 86 -2.51 -11.62 -2.03
N THR A 87 -2.83 -12.92 -2.01
CA THR A 87 -2.80 -13.75 -3.23
C THR A 87 -3.72 -13.22 -4.32
N ALA A 88 -4.91 -12.74 -3.97
CA ALA A 88 -5.84 -12.14 -4.93
C ALA A 88 -5.30 -10.81 -5.49
N ILE A 89 -4.68 -9.98 -4.65
CA ILE A 89 -4.04 -8.72 -5.03
C ILE A 89 -2.88 -8.95 -5.99
N THR A 90 -2.00 -9.91 -5.73
CA THR A 90 -0.90 -10.26 -6.64
C THR A 90 -1.41 -10.71 -8.01
N ARG A 91 -2.55 -11.40 -8.07
CA ARG A 91 -3.18 -11.81 -9.35
C ARG A 91 -3.87 -10.66 -10.06
N LEU A 92 -4.44 -9.72 -9.31
CA LEU A 92 -5.16 -8.56 -9.86
C LEU A 92 -4.19 -7.52 -10.45
N PHE A 93 -3.03 -7.35 -9.81
CA PHE A 93 -2.03 -6.37 -10.18
C PHE A 93 -0.68 -7.03 -10.51
N PRO A 94 -0.63 -8.00 -11.45
CA PRO A 94 0.63 -8.63 -11.82
C PRO A 94 1.55 -7.54 -12.38
N GLU A 95 2.82 -7.54 -11.96
CA GLU A 95 3.83 -6.54 -12.36
C GLU A 95 3.69 -5.14 -11.75
N LEU A 96 2.80 -4.93 -10.78
CA LEU A 96 2.67 -3.65 -10.05
C LEU A 96 3.06 -3.82 -8.57
N PRO A 97 4.36 -4.03 -8.27
CA PRO A 97 4.83 -4.36 -6.93
C PRO A 97 4.63 -3.22 -5.92
N GLY A 98 4.62 -1.97 -6.36
CA GLY A 98 4.33 -0.81 -5.52
C GLY A 98 2.87 -0.81 -5.04
N THR A 99 1.91 -1.09 -5.92
CA THR A 99 0.50 -1.29 -5.55
C THR A 99 0.36 -2.47 -4.59
N GLN A 100 0.98 -3.61 -4.90
CA GLN A 100 0.92 -4.81 -4.05
C GLN A 100 1.48 -4.54 -2.65
N ALA A 101 2.65 -3.92 -2.54
CA ALA A 101 3.33 -3.67 -1.27
C ALA A 101 2.50 -2.78 -0.32
N ALA A 102 1.89 -1.71 -0.83
CA ALA A 102 1.04 -0.83 -0.02
C ALA A 102 -0.11 -1.61 0.65
N ILE A 103 -0.77 -2.50 -0.10
CA ILE A 103 -1.90 -3.28 0.40
C ILE A 103 -1.44 -4.38 1.35
N ASP A 104 -0.37 -5.10 0.98
CA ASP A 104 0.20 -6.19 1.76
C ASP A 104 0.60 -5.72 3.16
N ILE A 105 1.35 -4.62 3.25
CA ILE A 105 1.80 -4.05 4.54
C ILE A 105 0.60 -3.64 5.40
N ALA A 106 -0.41 -2.98 4.81
CA ALA A 106 -1.61 -2.57 5.55
C ALA A 106 -2.42 -3.76 6.07
N LEU A 107 -2.48 -4.86 5.30
CA LEU A 107 -3.15 -6.09 5.70
C LEU A 107 -2.41 -6.78 6.85
N HIS A 108 -1.09 -6.88 6.78
CA HIS A 108 -0.27 -7.42 7.88
C HIS A 108 -0.42 -6.58 9.16
N ASP A 109 -0.33 -5.26 9.06
CA ASP A 109 -0.47 -4.36 10.20
C ASP A 109 -1.87 -4.45 10.83
N ALA A 110 -2.94 -4.41 10.02
CA ALA A 110 -4.30 -4.58 10.50
C ALA A 110 -4.52 -5.94 11.18
N PHE A 111 -3.97 -7.02 10.62
CA PHE A 111 -4.06 -8.35 11.20
C PHE A 111 -3.29 -8.46 12.52
N GLY A 112 -2.03 -7.99 12.56
CA GLY A 112 -1.19 -7.99 13.76
C GLY A 112 -1.86 -7.25 14.92
N LYS A 113 -2.36 -6.03 14.65
CA LYS A 113 -3.16 -5.24 15.59
C LYS A 113 -4.42 -5.97 16.05
N TYR A 114 -5.16 -6.59 15.14
CA TYR A 114 -6.38 -7.33 15.48
C TYR A 114 -6.10 -8.56 16.36
N LYS A 115 -4.96 -9.23 16.16
CA LYS A 115 -4.52 -10.38 16.95
C LYS A 115 -3.72 -10.00 18.19
N ASN A 116 -3.39 -8.73 18.36
CA ASN A 116 -2.51 -8.23 19.40
C ASN A 116 -1.14 -8.94 19.40
N ILE A 117 -0.54 -9.06 18.20
CA ILE A 117 0.79 -9.62 17.97
C ILE A 117 1.63 -8.64 17.16
N SER A 118 2.95 -8.66 17.37
CA SER A 118 3.87 -8.00 16.44
C SER A 118 3.82 -8.69 15.09
N VAL A 119 3.92 -7.89 14.03
CA VAL A 119 4.31 -8.36 12.70
C VAL A 119 5.73 -8.92 12.77
#